data_AF-A0A946ENI8-F1
#
_entry.id   AF-A0A946ENI8-F1
#
_cell.length_a   1.000
_cell.length_b   1.000
_cell.length_c   1.000
_cell.angle_alpha   90.00
_cell.angle_beta   90.00
_cell.angle_gamma   90.00
#
_symmetry.space_group_name_H-M   'P 1'
#
loop_
_entity.id
_entity.type
_entity.pdbx_description
1 polymer ?
#
loop_
_entity_poly.entity_id
_entity_poly.type
_entity_poly.pdbx_seq_one_letter_code
_entity_poly.pdbx_strand_id
1 'polypeptide(L)'
;METRHWMLQICSVLLILAVTGAGPVASDDDPAPRLRQGSHQSEEAGRKQLEEYASTFDSAPQWQKRAANIRQQILRGAGLDPMPARPPIVPIIHDRRIYDGYSVESIAIETVPGFYLTGSIYRPTEGDGPFPGILSPHGHSRGEAGGRKRDQNQIRSAVLARMGAVVIGYDMVGFGDSLLAGWKHEHPKLLPLQTFNSIRILDYLVSREDVDAERIGITGSSGGGTQSFLLTAIDDRITVSVPVVMVSAHFFGGCDCESGHPIHVSAHHDTNNAEIAALAAPRPMMLISCGGDWTQNTDQVEFPYAQRVYRLLGAEQNVENLHLSAEQHDYGASKRQGAYRFLAQHLKLDMKGHKNTDGSFDESFVTQETWQRMRVFDEKRPWPSDALAPNSEVLFPAAKRQRS
;
A
#
# COMPACT_ATOMS: atom_id res chain seq x y z
N MET A 1 67.21 -41.01 19.00
CA MET A 1 67.60 -41.24 20.40
C MET A 1 67.00 -40.09 21.18
N GLU A 2 65.80 -40.30 21.73
CA GLU A 2 65.57 -40.57 23.17
C GLU A 2 65.87 -39.30 24.00
N THR A 3 64.94 -38.74 24.78
CA THR A 3 64.12 -39.38 25.81
C THR A 3 62.85 -38.58 26.13
N ARG A 4 61.76 -39.30 26.41
CA ARG A 4 60.57 -38.85 27.17
C ARG A 4 60.96 -38.49 28.61
N HIS A 5 60.20 -37.63 29.31
CA HIS A 5 59.67 -37.89 30.68
C HIS A 5 58.74 -36.76 31.21
N TRP A 6 57.50 -37.18 31.53
CA TRP A 6 56.48 -36.80 32.54
C TRP A 6 55.83 -35.41 32.71
N MET A 7 54.52 -35.44 32.45
CA MET A 7 53.36 -34.88 33.18
C MET A 7 53.58 -34.10 34.48
N LEU A 8 52.96 -32.92 34.54
CA LEU A 8 52.20 -32.46 35.71
C LEU A 8 50.83 -31.94 35.24
N GLN A 9 49.78 -32.58 35.76
CA GLN A 9 48.39 -32.17 35.61
C GLN A 9 48.16 -30.90 36.43
N ILE A 10 47.61 -29.85 35.80
CA ILE A 10 46.94 -28.76 36.50
C ILE A 10 45.47 -28.81 36.05
N CYS A 11 44.61 -29.27 36.96
CA CYS A 11 43.17 -29.19 36.82
C CYS A 11 42.73 -27.74 36.92
N SER A 12 42.48 -27.09 35.78
CA SER A 12 41.75 -25.83 35.74
C SER A 12 40.28 -26.12 35.47
N VAL A 13 39.47 -26.08 36.53
CA VAL A 13 38.01 -26.05 36.45
C VAL A 13 37.62 -24.72 35.81
N LEU A 14 37.33 -24.74 34.50
CA LEU A 14 36.71 -23.62 33.80
C LEU A 14 35.21 -23.64 34.14
N LEU A 15 34.82 -22.72 35.03
CA LEU A 15 33.43 -22.40 35.32
C LEU A 15 32.81 -21.84 34.02
N ILE A 16 32.01 -22.64 33.33
CA ILE A 16 31.16 -22.16 32.24
C ILE A 16 30.04 -21.36 32.90
N LEU A 17 30.19 -20.03 32.96
CA LEU A 17 29.08 -19.12 33.20
C LEU A 17 28.16 -19.20 31.97
N ALA A 18 27.12 -20.02 32.07
CA ALA A 18 25.99 -19.97 31.17
C ALA A 18 25.32 -18.61 31.38
N VAL A 19 25.67 -17.63 30.52
CA VAL A 19 24.88 -16.41 30.38
C VAL A 19 23.61 -16.84 29.65
N THR A 20 22.61 -17.25 30.41
CA THR A 20 21.23 -17.29 29.94
C THR A 20 20.81 -15.85 29.69
N GLY A 21 21.08 -15.36 28.47
CA GLY A 21 20.49 -14.13 27.97
C GLY A 21 18.99 -14.35 27.86
N ALA A 22 18.27 -14.11 28.95
CA ALA A 22 16.86 -13.81 28.88
C ALA A 22 16.75 -12.51 28.07
N GLY A 23 16.42 -12.64 26.78
CA GLY A 23 15.88 -11.51 26.04
C GLY A 23 14.68 -10.95 26.80
N PRO A 24 14.37 -9.65 26.68
CA PRO A 24 13.28 -9.06 27.43
C PRO A 24 12.01 -9.85 27.14
N VAL A 25 11.50 -10.52 28.17
CA VAL A 25 10.16 -11.10 28.20
C VAL A 25 9.23 -9.91 28.06
N ALA A 26 8.41 -9.90 27.01
CA ALA A 26 7.35 -8.91 26.87
C ALA A 26 6.50 -8.95 28.16
N SER A 27 6.48 -7.84 28.89
CA SER A 27 5.62 -7.70 30.06
C SER A 27 4.16 -7.65 29.58
N ASP A 28 3.31 -8.52 30.13
CA ASP A 28 1.85 -8.56 29.94
C ASP A 28 1.10 -7.30 30.44
N ASP A 29 1.81 -6.21 30.75
CA ASP A 29 1.27 -4.91 31.18
C ASP A 29 1.12 -3.89 30.03
N ASP A 30 1.16 -4.35 28.77
CA ASP A 30 0.88 -3.47 27.63
C ASP A 30 -0.62 -3.10 27.66
N PRO A 31 -1.00 -1.82 27.86
CA PRO A 31 -2.41 -1.44 27.86
C PRO A 31 -3.07 -1.93 26.57
N ALA A 32 -4.23 -2.58 26.71
CA ALA A 32 -4.95 -3.20 25.61
C ALA A 32 -4.91 -2.31 24.34
N PRO A 33 -4.59 -2.87 23.15
CA PRO A 33 -4.40 -2.07 21.95
C PRO A 33 -5.60 -1.18 21.68
N ARG A 34 -5.38 0.14 21.55
CA ARG A 34 -6.45 1.13 21.36
C ARG A 34 -6.64 1.40 19.88
N LEU A 35 -7.77 0.97 19.33
CA LEU A 35 -8.12 1.29 17.95
C LEU A 35 -8.45 2.79 17.81
N ARG A 36 -7.95 3.42 16.74
CA ARG A 36 -8.43 4.72 16.27
C ARG A 36 -9.23 4.49 15.00
N GLN A 37 -10.56 4.64 15.07
CA GLN A 37 -11.46 4.36 13.94
C GLN A 37 -12.34 5.57 13.63
N GLY A 38 -12.66 5.73 12.34
CA GLY A 38 -13.50 6.80 11.83
C GLY A 38 -13.00 8.18 12.26
N SER A 39 -13.93 9.06 12.59
CA SER A 39 -13.67 10.39 13.15
C SER A 39 -13.27 10.30 14.63
N HIS A 40 -12.13 9.64 14.90
CA HIS A 40 -11.69 9.30 16.25
C HIS A 40 -11.43 10.53 17.14
N GLN A 41 -11.03 11.64 16.53
CA GLN A 41 -10.77 12.89 17.23
C GLN A 41 -11.27 14.08 16.42
N SER A 42 -11.39 15.24 17.07
CA SER A 42 -11.70 16.49 16.37
C SER A 42 -10.54 16.91 15.48
N GLU A 43 -10.85 17.71 14.48
CA GLU A 43 -9.82 18.26 13.59
C GLU A 43 -8.77 19.08 14.35
N GLU A 44 -9.22 19.91 15.30
CA GLU A 44 -8.34 20.70 16.18
C GLU A 44 -7.40 19.81 17.03
N ALA A 45 -7.91 18.68 17.53
CA ALA A 45 -7.07 17.71 18.24
C ALA A 45 -6.06 17.04 17.29
N GLY A 46 -6.45 16.72 16.05
CA GLY A 46 -5.54 16.21 15.03
C GLY A 46 -4.44 17.20 14.66
N ARG A 47 -4.77 18.49 14.51
CA ARG A 47 -3.80 19.57 14.27
C ARG A 47 -2.80 19.67 15.42
N LYS A 48 -3.29 19.73 16.66
CA LYS A 48 -2.45 19.79 17.86
C LYS A 48 -1.53 18.56 17.98
N GLN A 49 -2.05 17.38 17.66
CA GLN A 49 -1.26 16.15 17.67
C GLN A 49 -0.12 16.19 16.65
N LEU A 50 -0.34 16.73 15.45
CA LEU A 50 0.74 16.92 14.47
C LEU A 50 1.79 17.94 14.95
N GLU A 51 1.38 19.01 15.63
CA GLU A 51 2.30 19.97 16.25
C GLU A 51 3.15 19.30 17.34
N GLU A 52 2.51 18.48 18.19
CA GLU A 52 3.20 17.69 19.21
C GLU A 52 4.23 16.75 18.58
N TYR A 53 3.85 15.98 17.55
CA TYR A 53 4.79 15.10 16.83
C TYR A 53 5.96 15.88 16.22
N ALA A 54 5.67 17.00 15.55
CA ALA A 54 6.66 17.86 14.92
C ALA A 54 7.65 18.47 15.92
N SER A 55 7.29 18.55 17.22
CA SER A 55 8.19 18.98 18.29
C SER A 55 9.15 17.88 18.78
N THR A 56 8.88 16.62 18.45
CA THR A 56 9.71 15.47 18.87
C THR A 56 10.94 15.23 18.00
N PHE A 57 11.06 15.96 16.88
CA PHE A 57 12.20 15.88 15.98
C PHE A 57 12.51 17.23 15.30
N ASP A 58 13.79 17.53 15.14
CA ASP A 58 14.31 18.75 14.50
C ASP A 58 15.35 18.48 13.40
N SER A 59 15.66 17.21 13.14
CA SER A 59 16.74 16.79 12.25
C SER A 59 16.41 15.50 11.49
N ALA A 60 17.05 15.31 10.34
CA ALA A 60 16.89 14.11 9.51
C ALA A 60 17.11 12.80 10.29
N PRO A 61 18.16 12.64 11.13
CA PRO A 61 18.36 11.40 11.88
C PRO A 61 17.26 11.11 12.92
N GLN A 62 16.73 12.16 13.57
CA GLN A 62 15.63 12.00 14.53
C GLN A 62 14.33 11.60 13.83
N TRP A 63 14.02 12.23 12.68
CA TRP A 63 12.90 11.81 11.84
C TRP A 63 13.06 10.36 11.37
N GLN A 64 14.23 9.97 10.86
CA GLN A 64 14.49 8.60 10.41
C GLN A 64 14.28 7.57 11.54
N LYS A 65 14.72 7.89 12.76
CA LYS A 65 14.47 7.05 13.95
C LYS A 65 12.98 6.92 14.25
N ARG A 66 12.23 8.03 14.23
CA ARG A 66 10.77 8.02 14.45
C ARG A 66 10.06 7.22 13.35
N ALA A 67 10.42 7.46 12.09
CA ALA A 67 9.87 6.79 10.93
C ALA A 67 10.10 5.27 10.98
N ALA A 68 11.31 4.83 11.36
CA ALA A 68 11.62 3.41 11.54
C ALA A 68 10.75 2.75 12.61
N ASN A 69 10.52 3.44 13.75
CA ASN A 69 9.61 2.95 14.79
C ASN A 69 8.18 2.82 14.26
N ILE A 70 7.63 3.86 13.62
CA ILE A 70 6.26 3.82 13.09
C ILE A 70 6.08 2.68 12.09
N ARG A 71 7.02 2.49 11.14
CA ARG A 71 6.97 1.37 10.18
C ARG A 71 6.90 0.01 10.86
N GLN A 72 7.75 -0.21 11.86
CA GLN A 72 7.74 -1.46 12.61
C GLN A 72 6.42 -1.66 13.36
N GLN A 73 5.87 -0.59 13.96
CA GLN A 73 4.64 -0.69 14.72
C GLN A 73 3.39 -0.84 13.84
N ILE A 74 3.39 -0.32 12.61
CA ILE A 74 2.34 -0.64 11.62
C ILE A 74 2.30 -2.15 11.36
N LEU A 75 3.46 -2.76 11.11
CA LEU A 75 3.55 -4.21 10.86
C LEU A 75 3.13 -5.02 12.09
N ARG A 76 3.58 -4.64 13.29
CA ARG A 76 3.17 -5.29 14.56
C ARG A 76 1.68 -5.14 14.83
N GLY A 77 1.16 -3.92 14.72
CA GLY A 77 -0.25 -3.61 14.94
C GLY A 77 -1.16 -4.36 13.97
N ALA A 78 -0.72 -4.55 12.73
CA ALA A 78 -1.43 -5.38 11.76
C ALA A 78 -1.28 -6.89 12.04
N GLY A 79 -0.35 -7.34 12.88
CA GLY A 79 -0.03 -8.76 13.04
C GLY A 79 0.78 -9.35 11.89
N LEU A 80 1.56 -8.51 11.20
CA LEU A 80 2.47 -8.85 10.10
C LEU A 80 3.95 -8.75 10.54
N ASP A 81 4.24 -8.70 11.84
CA ASP A 81 5.59 -8.83 12.41
C ASP A 81 5.63 -10.10 13.30
N PRO A 82 6.44 -11.13 12.96
CA PRO A 82 7.32 -11.21 11.80
C PRO A 82 6.56 -11.27 10.47
N MET A 83 7.16 -10.72 9.42
CA MET A 83 6.60 -10.72 8.06
C MET A 83 6.30 -12.15 7.60
N PRO A 84 5.04 -12.46 7.18
CA PRO A 84 4.71 -13.77 6.64
C PRO A 84 5.57 -14.14 5.44
N ALA A 85 5.74 -15.44 5.20
CA ALA A 85 6.52 -15.89 4.05
C ALA A 85 5.91 -15.41 2.72
N ARG A 86 6.78 -15.02 1.79
CA ARG A 86 6.44 -14.50 0.46
C ARG A 86 6.92 -15.49 -0.60
N PRO A 87 6.25 -16.64 -0.79
CA PRO A 87 6.70 -17.65 -1.75
C PRO A 87 6.68 -17.11 -3.20
N PRO A 88 7.33 -17.79 -4.16
CA PRO A 88 7.19 -17.44 -5.57
C PRO A 88 5.71 -17.39 -5.99
N ILE A 89 5.35 -16.39 -6.79
CA ILE A 89 3.98 -16.20 -7.26
C ILE A 89 3.81 -16.91 -8.60
N VAL A 90 2.81 -17.78 -8.69
CA VAL A 90 2.35 -18.36 -9.96
C VAL A 90 1.01 -17.69 -10.30
N PRO A 91 1.00 -16.68 -11.19
CA PRO A 91 -0.22 -15.96 -11.50
C PRO A 91 -1.14 -16.78 -12.43
N ILE A 92 -2.44 -16.63 -12.25
CA ILE A 92 -3.45 -17.10 -13.20
C ILE A 92 -3.84 -15.89 -14.05
N ILE A 93 -3.55 -15.92 -15.35
CA ILE A 93 -3.80 -14.79 -16.26
C ILE A 93 -4.71 -15.23 -17.40
N HIS A 94 -5.71 -14.41 -17.71
CA HIS A 94 -6.70 -14.70 -18.74
C HIS A 94 -6.99 -13.49 -19.64
N ASP A 95 -7.42 -13.80 -20.85
CA ASP A 95 -8.04 -12.88 -21.81
C ASP A 95 -7.24 -11.60 -22.02
N ARG A 96 -6.18 -11.64 -22.83
CA ARG A 96 -5.54 -10.39 -23.27
C ARG A 96 -6.43 -9.65 -24.26
N ARG A 97 -7.01 -8.54 -23.82
CA ARG A 97 -7.97 -7.73 -24.56
C ARG A 97 -7.30 -6.43 -25.00
N ILE A 98 -7.24 -6.17 -26.29
CA ILE A 98 -6.48 -5.04 -26.86
C ILE A 98 -7.45 -3.90 -27.21
N TYR A 99 -7.06 -2.68 -26.87
CA TYR A 99 -7.79 -1.42 -27.07
C TYR A 99 -6.84 -0.37 -27.67
N ASP A 100 -7.31 0.88 -27.77
CA ASP A 100 -6.51 1.99 -28.30
C ASP A 100 -5.34 2.35 -27.37
N GLY A 101 -4.15 1.83 -27.67
CA GLY A 101 -2.90 2.14 -26.98
C GLY A 101 -2.67 1.36 -25.67
N TYR A 102 -3.59 0.48 -25.28
CA TYR A 102 -3.44 -0.36 -24.08
C TYR A 102 -4.11 -1.72 -24.25
N SER A 103 -3.71 -2.68 -23.42
CA SER A 103 -4.36 -3.98 -23.26
C SER A 103 -4.77 -4.22 -21.82
N VAL A 104 -5.79 -5.06 -21.60
CA VAL A 104 -6.24 -5.50 -20.28
C VAL A 104 -6.18 -7.02 -20.19
N GLU A 105 -5.59 -7.53 -19.12
CA GLU A 105 -5.57 -8.95 -18.76
C GLU A 105 -6.23 -9.12 -17.38
N SER A 106 -6.99 -10.20 -17.17
CA SER A 106 -7.48 -10.56 -15.84
C SER A 106 -6.40 -11.34 -15.10
N ILE A 107 -6.21 -11.10 -13.80
CA ILE A 107 -5.20 -11.79 -12.99
C ILE A 107 -5.76 -12.29 -11.66
N ALA A 108 -5.36 -13.48 -11.24
CA ALA A 108 -5.38 -13.91 -9.83
C ALA A 108 -3.99 -14.31 -9.35
N ILE A 109 -3.68 -14.01 -8.09
CA ILE A 109 -2.50 -14.54 -7.39
C ILE A 109 -2.92 -15.12 -6.04
N GLU A 110 -2.35 -16.25 -5.67
CA GLU A 110 -2.47 -16.78 -4.31
C GLU A 110 -1.59 -15.95 -3.38
N THR A 111 -2.18 -15.24 -2.42
CA THR A 111 -1.43 -14.38 -1.49
C THR A 111 -1.12 -15.10 -0.19
N VAL A 112 -2.08 -15.85 0.32
CA VAL A 112 -1.99 -16.79 1.45
C VAL A 112 -2.64 -18.10 1.04
N PRO A 113 -2.28 -19.25 1.65
CA PRO A 113 -2.77 -20.56 1.23
C PRO A 113 -4.30 -20.60 1.00
N GLY A 114 -4.71 -20.83 -0.25
CA GLY A 114 -6.09 -20.91 -0.72
C GLY A 114 -6.83 -19.57 -0.86
N PHE A 115 -6.27 -18.42 -0.48
CA PHE A 115 -6.87 -17.12 -0.78
C PHE A 115 -6.26 -16.52 -2.05
N TYR A 116 -7.10 -16.23 -3.03
CA TYR A 116 -6.68 -15.62 -4.29
C TYR A 116 -7.10 -14.16 -4.37
N LEU A 117 -6.11 -13.27 -4.45
CA LEU A 117 -6.30 -11.88 -4.80
C LEU A 117 -6.55 -11.77 -6.31
N THR A 118 -7.63 -11.10 -6.70
CA THR A 118 -8.05 -10.94 -8.09
C THR A 118 -7.87 -9.50 -8.55
N GLY A 119 -7.66 -9.29 -9.86
CA GLY A 119 -7.28 -7.99 -10.40
C GLY A 119 -7.35 -7.90 -11.92
N SER A 120 -6.90 -6.75 -12.42
CA SER A 120 -6.70 -6.45 -13.84
C SER A 120 -5.32 -5.84 -14.05
N ILE A 121 -4.60 -6.31 -15.06
CA ILE A 121 -3.35 -5.72 -15.53
C ILE A 121 -3.66 -4.91 -16.78
N TYR A 122 -3.40 -3.61 -16.73
CA TYR A 122 -3.42 -2.71 -17.89
C TYR A 122 -1.98 -2.53 -18.36
N ARG A 123 -1.72 -2.73 -19.66
CA ARG A 123 -0.37 -2.67 -20.22
C ARG A 123 -0.34 -1.81 -21.48
N PRO A 124 0.75 -1.07 -21.74
CA PRO A 124 0.93 -0.40 -23.03
C PRO A 124 0.92 -1.43 -24.16
N THR A 125 0.39 -1.07 -25.33
CA THR A 125 0.49 -1.90 -26.55
C THR A 125 1.70 -1.55 -27.41
N GLU A 126 2.37 -0.44 -27.09
CA GLU A 126 3.51 0.11 -27.80
C GLU A 126 4.69 0.33 -26.84
N GLY A 127 5.90 0.39 -27.39
CA GLY A 127 7.15 0.51 -26.64
C GLY A 127 7.78 -0.83 -26.26
N ASP A 128 9.09 -0.80 -26.01
CA ASP A 128 9.89 -2.01 -25.78
C ASP A 128 10.11 -2.35 -24.29
N GLY A 129 9.68 -1.47 -23.38
CA GLY A 129 9.90 -1.60 -21.94
C GLY A 129 11.39 -1.54 -21.53
N PRO A 130 11.72 -1.92 -20.28
CA PRO A 130 10.78 -2.17 -19.19
C PRO A 130 10.01 -0.88 -18.82
N PHE A 131 8.74 -1.03 -18.48
CA PHE A 131 7.83 0.07 -18.19
C PHE A 131 7.77 0.37 -16.69
N PRO A 132 7.49 1.61 -16.25
CA PRO A 132 7.08 1.85 -14.87
C PRO A 132 5.91 0.95 -14.46
N GLY A 133 5.92 0.50 -13.21
CA GLY A 133 4.81 -0.20 -12.60
C GLY A 133 3.93 0.76 -11.80
N ILE A 134 2.61 0.60 -11.82
CA ILE A 134 1.71 1.37 -10.96
C ILE A 134 0.68 0.45 -10.31
N LEU A 135 0.62 0.46 -8.99
CA LEU A 135 -0.48 -0.15 -8.25
C LEU A 135 -1.66 0.83 -8.17
N SER A 136 -2.87 0.33 -8.42
CA SER A 136 -4.08 1.15 -8.41
C SER A 136 -5.18 0.58 -7.51
N PRO A 137 -4.98 0.59 -6.17
CA PRO A 137 -6.01 0.17 -5.23
C PRO A 137 -7.26 1.05 -5.34
N HIS A 138 -8.41 0.50 -4.93
CA HIS A 138 -9.70 1.17 -5.01
C HIS A 138 -10.29 1.40 -3.62
N GLY A 139 -11.19 2.39 -3.49
CA GLY A 139 -12.00 2.61 -2.29
C GLY A 139 -13.32 1.81 -2.28
N HIS A 140 -14.20 2.15 -1.35
CA HIS A 140 -15.39 1.36 -0.98
C HIS A 140 -16.62 1.51 -1.91
N SER A 141 -16.42 1.59 -3.23
CA SER A 141 -17.55 1.52 -4.18
C SER A 141 -18.06 0.08 -4.23
N ARG A 142 -19.25 -0.20 -3.66
CA ARG A 142 -19.82 -1.54 -3.46
C ARG A 142 -20.53 -2.09 -4.70
N GLY A 143 -20.86 -3.39 -4.67
CA GLY A 143 -21.59 -4.10 -5.72
C GLY A 143 -20.69 -4.79 -6.75
N GLU A 144 -21.29 -5.53 -7.66
CA GLU A 144 -20.59 -6.36 -8.65
C GLU A 144 -19.74 -5.53 -9.63
N ALA A 145 -20.22 -4.32 -9.96
CA ALA A 145 -19.52 -3.32 -10.78
C ALA A 145 -18.69 -2.32 -9.94
N GLY A 146 -18.57 -2.55 -8.64
CA GLY A 146 -17.82 -1.70 -7.73
C GLY A 146 -16.31 -1.88 -7.80
N GLY A 147 -15.61 -1.24 -6.87
CA GLY A 147 -14.17 -1.38 -6.68
C GLY A 147 -13.34 -1.04 -7.93
N ARG A 148 -12.46 -1.96 -8.36
CA ARG A 148 -11.62 -1.77 -9.56
C ARG A 148 -12.43 -1.75 -10.86
N LYS A 149 -13.66 -2.26 -10.87
CA LYS A 149 -14.48 -2.45 -12.07
C LYS A 149 -15.28 -1.21 -12.46
N ARG A 150 -15.34 -0.19 -11.60
CA ARG A 150 -16.01 1.09 -11.90
C ARG A 150 -15.26 1.92 -12.93
N ASP A 151 -16.00 2.74 -13.68
CA ASP A 151 -15.49 3.55 -14.78
C ASP A 151 -14.25 4.38 -14.42
N GLN A 152 -14.26 5.06 -13.26
CA GLN A 152 -13.13 5.90 -12.83
C GLN A 152 -11.82 5.11 -12.62
N ASN A 153 -11.92 3.84 -12.20
CA ASN A 153 -10.76 2.97 -12.04
C ASN A 153 -10.26 2.46 -13.39
N GLN A 154 -11.16 2.11 -14.30
CA GLN A 154 -10.81 1.70 -15.65
C GLN A 154 -10.12 2.84 -16.41
N ILE A 155 -10.71 4.05 -16.38
CA ILE A 155 -10.14 5.25 -17.00
C ILE A 155 -8.74 5.53 -16.49
N ARG A 156 -8.57 5.63 -15.17
CA ARG A 156 -7.26 5.93 -14.59
C ARG A 156 -6.20 4.91 -15.01
N SER A 157 -6.55 3.63 -14.99
CA SER A 157 -5.62 2.55 -15.31
C SER A 157 -5.28 2.52 -16.80
N ALA A 158 -6.26 2.74 -17.67
CA ALA A 158 -6.08 2.76 -19.12
C ALA A 158 -5.27 3.98 -19.58
N VAL A 159 -5.51 5.17 -19.01
CA VAL A 159 -4.74 6.39 -19.30
C VAL A 159 -3.28 6.22 -18.90
N LEU A 160 -3.01 5.79 -17.67
CA LEU A 160 -1.65 5.54 -17.22
C LEU A 160 -0.96 4.43 -18.03
N ALA A 161 -1.70 3.42 -18.48
CA ALA A 161 -1.16 2.39 -19.35
C ALA A 161 -0.83 2.89 -20.75
N ARG A 162 -1.71 3.70 -21.37
CA ARG A 162 -1.44 4.31 -22.67
C ARG A 162 -0.27 5.29 -22.63
N MET A 163 -0.03 5.92 -21.47
CA MET A 163 1.15 6.75 -21.20
C MET A 163 2.44 5.94 -20.94
N GLY A 164 2.39 4.61 -21.01
CA GLY A 164 3.59 3.76 -20.93
C GLY A 164 3.87 3.13 -19.57
N ALA A 165 2.87 2.92 -18.70
CA ALA A 165 3.01 2.16 -17.45
C ALA A 165 2.29 0.80 -17.47
N VAL A 166 2.82 -0.20 -16.77
CA VAL A 166 2.04 -1.39 -16.39
C VAL A 166 1.27 -1.06 -15.13
N VAL A 167 -0.06 -1.05 -15.21
CA VAL A 167 -0.94 -0.70 -14.08
C VAL A 167 -1.68 -1.94 -13.58
N ILE A 168 -1.64 -2.22 -12.28
CA ILE A 168 -2.41 -3.32 -11.67
C ILE A 168 -3.44 -2.75 -10.69
N GLY A 169 -4.71 -2.88 -11.05
CA GLY A 169 -5.84 -2.68 -10.12
C GLY A 169 -6.28 -4.02 -9.55
N TYR A 170 -6.43 -4.11 -8.23
CA TYR A 170 -6.74 -5.36 -7.53
C TYR A 170 -7.90 -5.19 -6.54
N ASP A 171 -8.62 -6.29 -6.30
CA ASP A 171 -9.82 -6.33 -5.49
C ASP A 171 -9.48 -6.27 -3.99
N MET A 172 -10.23 -5.45 -3.25
CA MET A 172 -10.31 -5.58 -1.79
C MET A 172 -10.98 -6.93 -1.42
N VAL A 173 -10.69 -7.46 -0.23
CA VAL A 173 -11.38 -8.67 0.30
C VAL A 173 -12.88 -8.42 0.33
N GLY A 174 -13.72 -9.32 -0.20
CA GLY A 174 -15.17 -9.10 -0.27
C GLY A 174 -15.60 -8.01 -1.27
N PHE A 175 -14.76 -7.70 -2.26
CA PHE A 175 -15.10 -6.95 -3.48
C PHE A 175 -14.79 -7.79 -4.72
N GLY A 176 -15.26 -7.35 -5.89
CA GLY A 176 -14.96 -7.98 -7.16
C GLY A 176 -15.25 -9.48 -7.16
N ASP A 177 -14.30 -10.30 -7.59
CA ASP A 177 -14.51 -11.75 -7.66
C ASP A 177 -14.58 -12.40 -6.27
N SER A 178 -13.89 -11.83 -5.27
CA SER A 178 -13.99 -12.26 -3.88
C SER A 178 -15.42 -12.10 -3.34
N LEU A 179 -16.09 -10.98 -3.64
CA LEU A 179 -17.51 -10.78 -3.33
C LEU A 179 -18.39 -11.85 -3.99
N LEU A 180 -18.19 -12.10 -5.29
CA LEU A 180 -18.98 -13.06 -6.06
C LEU A 180 -18.79 -14.50 -5.58
N ALA A 181 -17.61 -14.82 -5.06
CA ALA A 181 -17.36 -16.10 -4.40
C ALA A 181 -18.07 -16.22 -3.05
N GLY A 182 -18.52 -15.12 -2.44
CA GLY A 182 -19.23 -15.09 -1.15
C GLY A 182 -18.43 -14.49 0.00
N TRP A 183 -17.25 -13.91 -0.26
CA TRP A 183 -16.49 -13.24 0.79
C TRP A 183 -17.19 -11.95 1.19
N LYS A 184 -17.23 -11.71 2.49
CA LYS A 184 -17.71 -10.47 3.08
C LYS A 184 -16.52 -9.55 3.32
N HIS A 185 -16.76 -8.25 3.24
CA HIS A 185 -15.78 -7.25 3.63
C HIS A 185 -15.83 -6.99 5.14
N GLU A 186 -15.88 -8.08 5.89
CA GLU A 186 -16.03 -8.14 7.33
C GLU A 186 -15.28 -9.41 7.75
N HIS A 187 -14.03 -9.26 8.20
CA HIS A 187 -13.17 -10.38 8.56
C HIS A 187 -12.25 -9.96 9.72
N PRO A 188 -12.03 -10.80 10.74
CA PRO A 188 -11.18 -10.41 11.88
C PRO A 188 -9.75 -10.03 11.49
N LYS A 189 -9.26 -10.49 10.33
CA LYS A 189 -7.93 -10.18 9.77
C LYS A 189 -8.03 -9.28 8.52
N LEU A 190 -9.04 -8.42 8.41
CA LEU A 190 -9.31 -7.67 7.18
C LEU A 190 -8.17 -6.71 6.79
N LEU A 191 -7.73 -5.84 7.72
CA LEU A 191 -6.59 -4.95 7.51
C LEU A 191 -5.30 -5.70 7.17
N PRO A 192 -4.85 -6.72 7.95
CA PRO A 192 -3.63 -7.45 7.59
C PRO A 192 -3.74 -8.21 6.28
N LEU A 193 -4.88 -8.84 5.99
CA LEU A 193 -5.04 -9.55 4.72
C LEU A 193 -4.98 -8.58 3.54
N GLN A 194 -5.61 -7.43 3.64
CA GLN A 194 -5.56 -6.41 2.59
C GLN A 194 -4.17 -5.77 2.43
N THR A 195 -3.50 -5.50 3.55
CA THR A 195 -2.13 -4.97 3.55
C THR A 195 -1.17 -6.00 2.94
N PHE A 196 -1.29 -7.26 3.34
CA PHE A 196 -0.49 -8.34 2.78
C PHE A 196 -0.80 -8.59 1.30
N ASN A 197 -2.07 -8.54 0.89
CA ASN A 197 -2.44 -8.59 -0.53
C ASN A 197 -1.74 -7.50 -1.35
N SER A 198 -1.65 -6.28 -0.81
CA SER A 198 -0.93 -5.16 -1.44
C SER A 198 0.58 -5.42 -1.54
N ILE A 199 1.20 -6.02 -0.50
CA ILE A 199 2.61 -6.44 -0.55
C ILE A 199 2.81 -7.54 -1.61
N ARG A 200 1.92 -8.52 -1.69
CA ARG A 200 2.05 -9.65 -2.60
C ARG A 200 1.81 -9.27 -4.06
N ILE A 201 0.87 -8.37 -4.35
CA ILE A 201 0.71 -7.87 -5.71
C ILE A 201 1.85 -6.94 -6.13
N LEU A 202 2.47 -6.23 -5.19
CA LEU A 202 3.73 -5.50 -5.43
C LEU A 202 4.87 -6.48 -5.76
N ASP A 203 5.02 -7.56 -5.00
CA ASP A 203 6.02 -8.61 -5.29
C ASP A 203 5.86 -9.16 -6.71
N TYR A 204 4.62 -9.38 -7.16
CA TYR A 204 4.34 -9.79 -8.53
C TYR A 204 4.69 -8.70 -9.54
N LEU A 205 4.28 -7.44 -9.30
CA LEU A 205 4.53 -6.34 -10.22
C LEU A 205 6.02 -6.17 -10.50
N VAL A 206 6.86 -6.16 -9.45
CA VAL A 206 8.32 -5.95 -9.58
C VAL A 206 9.07 -7.18 -10.08
N SER A 207 8.46 -8.37 -10.10
CA SER A 207 9.10 -9.58 -10.63
C SER A 207 8.93 -9.75 -12.14
N ARG A 208 8.11 -8.92 -12.78
CA ARG A 208 7.84 -9.01 -14.22
C ARG A 208 9.00 -8.44 -15.03
N GLU A 209 9.38 -9.15 -16.09
CA GLU A 209 10.46 -8.73 -17.00
C GLU A 209 10.13 -7.44 -17.79
N ASP A 210 8.84 -7.13 -17.97
CA ASP A 210 8.39 -5.92 -18.65
C ASP A 210 8.20 -4.72 -17.72
N VAL A 211 8.56 -4.85 -16.42
CA VAL A 211 8.43 -3.79 -15.42
C VAL A 211 9.80 -3.36 -14.90
N ASP A 212 10.00 -2.05 -14.85
CA ASP A 212 11.16 -1.43 -14.22
C ASP A 212 10.90 -1.32 -12.72
N ALA A 213 11.55 -2.21 -11.96
CA ALA A 213 11.40 -2.30 -10.51
C ALA A 213 11.85 -1.04 -9.76
N GLU A 214 12.60 -0.14 -10.40
CA GLU A 214 13.05 1.14 -9.83
C GLU A 214 12.08 2.30 -10.12
N ARG A 215 10.99 2.05 -10.85
CA ARG A 215 9.96 3.05 -11.19
C ARG A 215 8.57 2.55 -10.86
N ILE A 216 8.27 2.45 -9.56
CA ILE A 216 6.97 1.97 -9.07
C ILE A 216 6.16 3.10 -8.45
N GLY A 217 4.96 3.32 -8.96
CA GLY A 217 3.97 4.24 -8.40
C GLY A 217 2.84 3.52 -7.65
N ILE A 218 2.12 4.26 -6.81
CA ILE A 218 0.84 3.81 -6.27
C ILE A 218 -0.16 4.96 -6.20
N THR A 219 -1.42 4.69 -6.54
CA THR A 219 -2.49 5.67 -6.39
C THR A 219 -3.88 5.06 -6.23
N GLY A 220 -4.65 5.61 -5.30
CA GLY A 220 -6.03 5.20 -5.01
C GLY A 220 -6.77 6.24 -4.18
N SER A 221 -8.11 6.21 -4.22
CA SER A 221 -8.96 7.13 -3.46
C SER A 221 -9.62 6.49 -2.25
N SER A 222 -9.89 7.28 -1.20
CA SER A 222 -10.61 6.80 0.01
C SER A 222 -9.87 5.62 0.65
N GLY A 223 -10.51 4.47 0.89
CA GLY A 223 -9.82 3.24 1.32
C GLY A 223 -8.70 2.76 0.36
N GLY A 224 -8.72 3.15 -0.92
CA GLY A 224 -7.59 2.98 -1.83
C GLY A 224 -6.43 3.94 -1.52
N GLY A 225 -6.73 5.14 -1.02
CA GLY A 225 -5.75 6.07 -0.46
C GLY A 225 -5.11 5.51 0.81
N THR A 226 -5.90 4.85 1.68
CA THR A 226 -5.39 4.13 2.86
C THR A 226 -4.38 3.06 2.47
N GLN A 227 -4.73 2.20 1.52
CA GLN A 227 -3.79 1.21 0.98
C GLN A 227 -2.55 1.87 0.37
N SER A 228 -2.71 3.01 -0.32
CA SER A 228 -1.60 3.71 -0.97
C SER A 228 -0.57 4.22 0.04
N PHE A 229 -0.99 4.95 1.07
CA PHE A 229 -0.04 5.48 2.06
C PHE A 229 0.48 4.40 3.01
N LEU A 230 -0.31 3.37 3.35
CA LEU A 230 0.15 2.25 4.18
C LEU A 230 1.21 1.42 3.47
N LEU A 231 0.97 1.02 2.22
CA LEU A 231 1.97 0.26 1.45
C LEU A 231 3.24 1.09 1.24
N THR A 232 3.08 2.38 0.92
CA THR A 232 4.24 3.29 0.77
C THR A 232 5.04 3.36 2.07
N ALA A 233 4.37 3.42 3.23
CA ALA A 233 5.05 3.50 4.52
C ALA A 233 5.90 2.26 4.80
N ILE A 234 5.39 1.05 4.52
CA ILE A 234 6.04 -0.22 4.91
C ILE A 234 6.90 -0.86 3.82
N ASP A 235 6.85 -0.37 2.58
CA ASP A 235 7.59 -0.93 1.45
C ASP A 235 8.33 0.16 0.65
N ASP A 236 9.66 0.10 0.68
CA ASP A 236 10.53 1.10 0.05
C ASP A 236 10.58 0.98 -1.48
N ARG A 237 10.04 -0.11 -2.07
CA ARG A 237 9.97 -0.27 -3.53
C ARG A 237 8.99 0.69 -4.19
N ILE A 238 8.01 1.22 -3.45
CA ILE A 238 7.15 2.30 -3.95
C ILE A 238 8.00 3.56 -4.06
N THR A 239 8.20 4.07 -5.28
CA THR A 239 9.02 5.26 -5.56
C THR A 239 8.22 6.55 -5.69
N VAL A 240 6.91 6.48 -5.95
CA VAL A 240 6.00 7.63 -6.08
C VAL A 240 4.63 7.28 -5.49
N SER A 241 4.06 8.16 -4.64
CA SER A 241 2.78 7.89 -3.97
C SER A 241 1.77 9.01 -4.17
N VAL A 242 0.53 8.65 -4.56
CA VAL A 242 -0.57 9.62 -4.74
C VAL A 242 -1.82 9.11 -4.00
N PRO A 243 -1.90 9.26 -2.67
CA PRO A 243 -3.13 8.99 -1.93
C PRO A 243 -4.15 10.11 -2.17
N VAL A 244 -5.38 9.73 -2.53
CA VAL A 244 -6.43 10.67 -2.97
C VAL A 244 -7.60 10.65 -1.99
N VAL A 245 -8.04 11.83 -1.55
CA VAL A 245 -9.21 12.08 -0.68
C VAL A 245 -9.27 11.13 0.52
N MET A 246 -8.15 10.98 1.24
CA MET A 246 -8.07 10.07 2.39
C MET A 246 -7.20 10.55 3.55
N VAL A 247 -6.00 11.05 3.29
CA VAL A 247 -5.02 11.38 4.34
C VAL A 247 -5.60 12.43 5.30
N SER A 248 -5.61 12.13 6.59
CA SER A 248 -6.19 12.98 7.62
C SER A 248 -5.49 12.76 8.96
N ALA A 249 -5.39 13.82 9.77
CA ALA A 249 -4.91 13.75 11.15
C ALA A 249 -6.01 13.32 12.13
N HIS A 250 -7.28 13.35 11.72
CA HIS A 250 -8.43 13.20 12.64
C HIS A 250 -9.41 12.09 12.21
N PHE A 251 -9.44 11.74 10.92
CA PHE A 251 -10.17 10.61 10.39
C PHE A 251 -9.22 9.43 10.05
N PHE A 252 -9.46 8.29 10.68
CA PHE A 252 -8.54 7.15 10.64
C PHE A 252 -8.94 6.07 9.62
N GLY A 253 -10.12 6.20 9.00
CA GLY A 253 -10.74 5.17 8.19
C GLY A 253 -11.98 4.62 8.88
N GLY A 254 -13.11 4.56 8.18
CA GLY A 254 -14.38 4.12 8.76
C GLY A 254 -14.54 2.60 8.74
N CYS A 255 -13.71 1.90 7.96
CA CYS A 255 -13.78 0.47 7.78
C CYS A 255 -12.67 -0.28 8.54
N ASP A 256 -12.95 -1.49 8.99
CA ASP A 256 -11.96 -2.38 9.62
C ASP A 256 -10.78 -2.71 8.71
N CYS A 257 -10.93 -2.57 7.39
CA CYS A 257 -9.82 -2.74 6.44
C CYS A 257 -8.79 -1.60 6.51
N GLU A 258 -9.18 -0.45 7.05
CA GLU A 258 -8.38 0.77 7.15
C GLU A 258 -7.81 0.95 8.55
N SER A 259 -8.59 0.62 9.58
CA SER A 259 -8.27 0.93 10.97
C SER A 259 -8.78 -0.09 11.99
N GLY A 260 -9.14 -1.30 11.54
CA GLY A 260 -9.63 -2.38 12.42
C GLY A 260 -8.53 -3.06 13.23
N HIS A 261 -7.28 -2.60 13.12
CA HIS A 261 -6.12 -3.11 13.86
C HIS A 261 -5.34 -1.95 14.47
N PRO A 262 -4.63 -2.16 15.60
CA PRO A 262 -3.95 -1.10 16.36
C PRO A 262 -2.65 -0.62 15.71
N ILE A 263 -2.72 -0.13 14.48
CA ILE A 263 -1.55 0.38 13.72
C ILE A 263 -1.18 1.82 14.04
N HIS A 264 -2.00 2.51 14.85
CA HIS A 264 -1.83 3.94 15.17
C HIS A 264 -1.34 4.20 16.59
N VAL A 265 -1.64 3.31 17.54
CA VAL A 265 -1.32 3.50 18.96
C VAL A 265 -0.98 2.17 19.62
N SER A 266 0.08 2.17 20.41
CA SER A 266 0.49 1.11 21.35
C SER A 266 1.29 1.74 22.50
N ALA A 267 1.81 0.96 23.45
CA ALA A 267 2.80 1.49 24.40
C ALA A 267 4.09 2.01 23.74
N HIS A 268 4.36 1.65 22.48
CA HIS A 268 5.62 1.96 21.81
C HIS A 268 5.53 3.08 20.77
N HIS A 269 4.32 3.53 20.41
CA HIS A 269 4.14 4.63 19.48
C HIS A 269 2.73 5.24 19.55
N ASP A 270 2.64 6.48 19.07
CA ASP A 270 1.40 7.21 18.81
C ASP A 270 1.60 7.96 17.48
N THR A 271 0.74 7.69 16.50
CA THR A 271 0.76 8.27 15.13
C THR A 271 -0.66 8.50 14.60
N ASN A 272 -0.78 9.22 13.48
CA ASN A 272 -2.00 9.34 12.68
C ASN A 272 -1.73 9.12 11.18
N ASN A 273 -2.77 9.12 10.34
CA ASN A 273 -2.62 8.83 8.91
C ASN A 273 -1.79 9.89 8.17
N ALA A 274 -1.78 11.15 8.63
CA ALA A 274 -0.95 12.21 8.05
C ALA A 274 0.55 11.97 8.30
N GLU A 275 0.92 11.56 9.51
CA GLU A 275 2.31 11.19 9.82
C GLU A 275 2.73 9.89 9.13
N ILE A 276 1.83 8.90 9.01
CA ILE A 276 2.08 7.68 8.23
C ILE A 276 2.33 8.03 6.76
N ALA A 277 1.53 8.91 6.16
CA ALA A 277 1.76 9.36 4.79
C ALA A 277 3.11 10.07 4.62
N ALA A 278 3.54 10.86 5.62
CA ALA A 278 4.84 11.52 5.60
C ALA A 278 6.04 10.54 5.61
N LEU A 279 5.85 9.26 5.95
CA LEU A 279 6.86 8.19 5.81
C LEU A 279 7.24 7.90 4.35
N ALA A 280 6.53 8.46 3.37
CA ALA A 280 6.97 8.50 1.99
C ALA A 280 8.30 9.26 1.83
N ALA A 281 8.54 10.29 2.64
CA ALA A 281 9.71 11.16 2.51
C ALA A 281 11.04 10.37 2.55
N PRO A 282 11.99 10.66 1.64
CA PRO A 282 12.02 11.78 0.70
C PRO A 282 11.42 11.46 -0.70
N ARG A 283 10.78 10.29 -0.87
CA ARG A 283 10.23 9.84 -2.17
C ARG A 283 9.06 10.72 -2.58
N PRO A 284 8.86 11.02 -3.87
CA PRO A 284 7.76 11.87 -4.33
C PRO A 284 6.37 11.46 -3.82
N MET A 285 5.64 12.42 -3.26
CA MET A 285 4.26 12.24 -2.83
C MET A 285 3.36 13.42 -3.21
N MET A 286 2.17 13.12 -3.72
CA MET A 286 1.12 14.12 -3.95
C MET A 286 -0.12 13.78 -3.12
N LEU A 287 -0.48 14.67 -2.20
CA LEU A 287 -1.76 14.60 -1.50
C LEU A 287 -2.82 15.24 -2.38
N ILE A 288 -3.88 14.51 -2.73
CA ILE A 288 -5.04 15.10 -3.42
C ILE A 288 -6.18 15.18 -2.41
N SER A 289 -6.71 16.37 -2.17
CA SER A 289 -7.75 16.64 -1.17
C SER A 289 -8.92 17.44 -1.75
N CYS A 290 -10.05 17.48 -1.04
CA CYS A 290 -11.23 18.24 -1.44
C CYS A 290 -11.95 18.84 -0.24
N GLY A 291 -12.81 19.83 -0.47
CA GLY A 291 -13.56 20.48 0.62
C GLY A 291 -14.79 19.69 1.11
N GLY A 292 -15.22 18.66 0.37
CA GLY A 292 -16.42 17.88 0.69
C GLY A 292 -16.22 16.69 1.65
N ASP A 293 -15.05 16.54 2.27
CA ASP A 293 -14.77 15.42 3.18
C ASP A 293 -13.74 15.76 4.28
N TRP A 294 -13.27 14.74 5.01
CA TRP A 294 -12.28 14.85 6.08
C TRP A 294 -10.89 15.36 5.62
N THR A 295 -10.68 15.59 4.32
CA THR A 295 -9.47 16.21 3.75
C THR A 295 -9.62 17.72 3.50
N GLN A 296 -10.74 18.31 3.95
CA GLN A 296 -11.07 19.73 3.73
C GLN A 296 -9.99 20.73 4.16
N ASN A 297 -9.15 20.39 5.13
CA ASN A 297 -8.10 21.28 5.65
C ASN A 297 -6.69 20.72 5.41
N THR A 298 -6.54 19.77 4.48
CA THR A 298 -5.24 19.18 4.12
C THR A 298 -4.22 20.21 3.66
N ASP A 299 -4.63 21.25 2.95
CA ASP A 299 -3.73 22.33 2.52
C ASP A 299 -3.19 23.17 3.70
N GLN A 300 -3.90 23.21 4.83
CA GLN A 300 -3.55 24.00 6.02
C GLN A 300 -2.97 23.15 7.17
N VAL A 301 -3.25 21.85 7.22
CA VAL A 301 -2.92 20.98 8.36
C VAL A 301 -1.99 19.83 7.94
N GLU A 302 -2.49 18.85 7.19
CA GLU A 302 -1.72 17.65 6.85
C GLU A 302 -0.56 17.91 5.88
N PHE A 303 -0.75 18.74 4.86
CA PHE A 303 0.28 19.07 3.88
C PHE A 303 1.43 19.88 4.47
N PRO A 304 1.22 20.94 5.27
CA PRO A 304 2.31 21.64 5.95
C PRO A 304 3.15 20.74 6.86
N TYR A 305 2.53 19.76 7.54
CA TYR A 305 3.26 18.75 8.30
C TYR A 305 4.16 17.89 7.38
N ALA A 306 3.62 17.39 6.27
CA ALA A 306 4.41 16.63 5.29
C ALA A 306 5.55 17.50 4.73
N GLN A 307 5.30 18.74 4.32
CA GLN A 307 6.33 19.67 3.83
C GLN A 307 7.46 19.87 4.84
N ARG A 308 7.13 20.00 6.14
CA ARG A 308 8.14 20.10 7.20
C ARG A 308 9.07 18.87 7.20
N VAL A 309 8.50 17.66 7.15
CA VAL A 309 9.27 16.41 7.10
C VAL A 309 10.16 16.36 5.86
N TYR A 310 9.63 16.69 4.68
CA TYR A 310 10.43 16.69 3.45
C TYR A 310 11.54 17.75 3.48
N ARG A 311 11.30 18.93 4.08
CA ARG A 311 12.32 19.97 4.27
C ARG A 311 13.48 19.51 5.14
N LEU A 312 13.20 18.78 6.22
CA LEU A 312 14.25 18.19 7.08
C LEU A 312 15.17 17.24 6.31
N LEU A 313 14.64 16.59 5.27
CA LEU A 313 15.37 15.68 4.40
C LEU A 313 15.95 16.35 3.14
N GLY A 314 15.83 17.67 2.99
CA GLY A 314 16.29 18.40 1.80
C GLY A 314 15.51 18.06 0.52
N ALA A 315 14.26 17.63 0.66
CA ALA A 315 13.43 17.12 -0.43
C ALA A 315 12.06 17.82 -0.53
N GLU A 316 11.91 19.04 -0.01
CA GLU A 316 10.63 19.78 0.00
C GLU A 316 9.94 19.85 -1.38
N GLN A 317 10.72 19.92 -2.46
CA GLN A 317 10.25 19.90 -3.85
C GLN A 317 9.58 18.59 -4.30
N ASN A 318 9.71 17.51 -3.52
CA ASN A 318 9.15 16.19 -3.85
C ASN A 318 7.75 15.99 -3.27
N VAL A 319 7.19 16.97 -2.52
CA VAL A 319 5.83 16.85 -1.97
C VAL A 319 4.92 17.95 -2.48
N GLU A 320 3.74 17.57 -2.96
CA GLU A 320 2.75 18.48 -3.51
C GLU A 320 1.36 18.23 -2.90
N ASN A 321 0.51 19.27 -2.90
CA ASN A 321 -0.91 19.12 -2.63
C ASN A 321 -1.75 19.74 -3.74
N LEU A 322 -2.72 18.97 -4.26
CA LEU A 322 -3.82 19.49 -5.05
C LEU A 322 -5.07 19.51 -4.17
N HIS A 323 -5.40 20.69 -3.68
CA HIS A 323 -6.62 20.92 -2.92
C HIS A 323 -7.75 21.45 -3.81
N LEU A 324 -8.84 20.69 -3.89
CA LEU A 324 -10.02 20.99 -4.70
C LEU A 324 -11.17 21.39 -3.77
N SER A 325 -11.10 22.60 -3.21
CA SER A 325 -11.97 23.09 -2.13
C SER A 325 -13.47 23.06 -2.47
N ALA A 326 -13.84 23.22 -3.75
CA ALA A 326 -15.24 23.18 -4.18
C ALA A 326 -15.75 21.76 -4.52
N GLU A 327 -14.88 20.75 -4.55
CA GLU A 327 -15.23 19.41 -4.99
C GLU A 327 -15.58 18.45 -3.83
N GLN A 328 -16.19 17.32 -4.17
CA GLN A 328 -16.66 16.30 -3.24
C GLN A 328 -15.78 15.04 -3.26
N HIS A 329 -16.10 14.08 -2.39
CA HIS A 329 -15.40 12.82 -2.21
C HIS A 329 -15.56 11.86 -3.40
N ASP A 330 -14.58 11.87 -4.30
CA ASP A 330 -14.53 10.98 -5.46
C ASP A 330 -13.09 10.83 -6.01
N TYR A 331 -12.93 10.05 -7.09
CA TYR A 331 -11.73 10.08 -7.94
C TYR A 331 -12.11 10.50 -9.37
N GLY A 332 -12.81 11.64 -9.45
CA GLY A 332 -13.28 12.28 -10.68
C GLY A 332 -12.15 12.88 -11.53
N ALA A 333 -12.54 13.49 -12.65
CA ALA A 333 -11.61 13.95 -13.68
C ALA A 333 -10.55 14.90 -13.11
N SER A 334 -10.91 15.96 -12.37
CA SER A 334 -9.94 16.91 -11.80
C SER A 334 -8.85 16.23 -10.96
N LYS A 335 -9.23 15.26 -10.11
CA LYS A 335 -8.29 14.48 -9.30
C LYS A 335 -7.41 13.59 -10.17
N ARG A 336 -7.98 12.94 -11.19
CA ARG A 336 -7.24 12.08 -12.13
C ARG A 336 -6.21 12.89 -12.93
N GLN A 337 -6.60 14.05 -13.45
CA GLN A 337 -5.72 14.96 -14.18
C GLN A 337 -4.50 15.39 -13.35
N GLY A 338 -4.72 15.73 -12.07
CA GLY A 338 -3.64 16.02 -11.12
C GLY A 338 -2.71 14.83 -10.91
N ALA A 339 -3.28 13.65 -10.65
CA ALA A 339 -2.53 12.42 -10.46
C ALA A 339 -1.71 12.01 -11.69
N TYR A 340 -2.29 12.12 -12.90
CA TYR A 340 -1.59 11.81 -14.16
C TYR A 340 -0.36 12.69 -14.32
N ARG A 341 -0.47 14.01 -14.11
CA ARG A 341 0.67 14.92 -14.21
C ARG A 341 1.79 14.49 -13.27
N PHE A 342 1.47 14.24 -12.00
CA PHE A 342 2.47 13.94 -10.98
C PHE A 342 3.14 12.58 -11.22
N LEU A 343 2.34 11.55 -11.50
CA LEU A 343 2.86 10.22 -11.85
C LEU A 343 3.71 10.26 -13.12
N ALA A 344 3.26 10.98 -14.15
CA ALA A 344 4.00 11.10 -15.40
C ALA A 344 5.36 11.77 -15.22
N GLN A 345 5.41 12.84 -14.44
CA GLN A 345 6.65 13.54 -14.13
C GLN A 345 7.65 12.63 -13.40
N HIS A 346 7.21 11.94 -12.34
CA HIS A 346 8.13 11.19 -11.49
C HIS A 346 8.45 9.78 -12.00
N LEU A 347 7.57 9.16 -12.78
CA LEU A 347 7.81 7.86 -13.41
C LEU A 347 8.32 7.97 -14.85
N LYS A 348 8.44 9.19 -15.38
CA LYS A 348 8.85 9.49 -16.77
C LYS A 348 7.93 8.80 -17.79
N LEU A 349 6.63 8.95 -17.59
CA LEU A 349 5.62 8.46 -18.54
C LEU A 349 5.58 9.35 -19.78
N ASP A 350 5.11 8.81 -20.91
CA ASP A 350 4.88 9.61 -22.11
C ASP A 350 3.71 10.56 -21.88
N MET A 351 3.93 11.84 -22.15
CA MET A 351 2.92 12.90 -22.09
C MET A 351 2.56 13.43 -23.48
N LYS A 352 3.29 13.03 -24.53
CA LYS A 352 3.14 13.55 -25.89
C LYS A 352 1.96 12.86 -26.58
N GLY A 353 1.04 13.63 -27.12
CA GLY A 353 -0.12 13.09 -27.85
C GLY A 353 -1.24 12.54 -26.97
N HIS A 354 -1.10 12.55 -25.64
CA HIS A 354 -2.13 12.11 -24.69
C HIS A 354 -2.95 13.27 -24.11
N LYS A 355 -3.05 14.40 -24.82
CA LYS A 355 -3.70 15.62 -24.32
C LYS A 355 -4.73 16.17 -25.30
N ASN A 356 -5.81 16.69 -24.75
CA ASN A 356 -6.81 17.50 -25.44
C ASN A 356 -6.24 18.87 -25.81
N THR A 357 -6.99 19.62 -26.63
CA THR A 357 -6.63 20.98 -27.04
C THR A 357 -6.53 21.98 -25.89
N ASP A 358 -7.23 21.72 -24.78
CA ASP A 358 -7.17 22.53 -23.55
C ASP A 358 -6.00 22.17 -22.62
N GLY A 359 -5.17 21.18 -23.01
CA GLY A 359 -4.01 20.72 -22.25
C GLY A 359 -4.30 19.67 -21.17
N SER A 360 -5.57 19.31 -20.94
CA SER A 360 -5.93 18.15 -20.11
C SER A 360 -5.54 16.84 -20.79
N PHE A 361 -5.26 15.80 -20.02
CA PHE A 361 -5.04 14.45 -20.55
C PHE A 361 -6.34 13.90 -21.14
N ASP A 362 -6.23 13.31 -22.33
CA ASP A 362 -7.35 12.69 -23.06
C ASP A 362 -7.75 11.37 -22.39
N GLU A 363 -9.02 11.25 -22.02
CA GLU A 363 -9.62 10.03 -21.45
C GLU A 363 -10.63 9.39 -22.42
N SER A 364 -10.91 10.00 -23.57
CA SER A 364 -12.01 9.63 -24.47
C SER A 364 -11.79 8.31 -25.22
N PHE A 365 -10.53 7.88 -25.34
CA PHE A 365 -10.15 6.62 -25.99
C PHE A 365 -10.48 5.38 -25.13
N VAL A 366 -10.74 5.56 -23.84
CA VAL A 366 -10.89 4.45 -22.90
C VAL A 366 -12.16 3.67 -23.22
N THR A 367 -11.99 2.38 -23.50
CA THR A 367 -13.12 1.46 -23.61
C THR A 367 -13.53 0.98 -22.22
N GLN A 368 -14.79 1.22 -21.83
CA GLN A 368 -15.36 0.70 -20.59
C GLN A 368 -15.77 -0.75 -20.73
N GLU A 369 -15.12 -1.65 -20.00
CA GLU A 369 -15.51 -3.05 -19.91
C GLU A 369 -16.68 -3.21 -18.92
N THR A 370 -17.56 -4.17 -19.21
CA THR A 370 -18.56 -4.62 -18.23
C THR A 370 -17.88 -5.37 -17.09
N TRP A 371 -18.48 -5.36 -15.89
CA TRP A 371 -17.91 -6.06 -14.75
C TRP A 371 -17.78 -7.58 -14.97
N GLN A 372 -18.66 -8.18 -15.79
CA GLN A 372 -18.59 -9.59 -16.17
C GLN A 372 -17.34 -9.88 -16.99
N ARG A 373 -16.98 -8.98 -17.91
CA ARG A 373 -15.78 -9.12 -18.75
C ARG A 373 -14.49 -9.00 -17.95
N MET A 374 -14.51 -8.23 -16.86
CA MET A 374 -13.37 -8.05 -15.95
C MET A 374 -13.23 -9.14 -14.88
N ARG A 375 -14.08 -10.16 -14.90
CA ARG A 375 -13.95 -11.32 -13.99
C ARG A 375 -12.69 -12.11 -14.32
N VAL A 376 -12.09 -12.67 -13.29
CA VAL A 376 -11.04 -13.66 -13.36
C VAL A 376 -11.66 -15.05 -13.36
N PHE A 377 -12.62 -15.28 -12.47
CA PHE A 377 -13.28 -16.57 -12.29
C PHE A 377 -14.76 -16.52 -12.62
N ASP A 378 -15.25 -17.54 -13.33
CA ASP A 378 -16.64 -17.76 -13.73
C ASP A 378 -16.91 -19.25 -13.98
N GLU A 379 -18.06 -19.59 -14.56
CA GLU A 379 -18.43 -20.98 -14.86
C GLU A 379 -17.47 -21.68 -15.83
N LYS A 380 -16.79 -20.92 -16.70
CA LYS A 380 -15.82 -21.45 -17.67
C LYS A 380 -14.39 -21.43 -17.13
N ARG A 381 -14.12 -20.57 -16.14
CA ARG A 381 -12.84 -20.38 -15.46
C ARG A 381 -13.07 -20.56 -13.96
N PRO A 382 -13.25 -21.81 -13.50
CA PRO A 382 -13.55 -22.06 -12.09
C PRO A 382 -12.40 -21.63 -11.20
N TRP A 383 -12.72 -21.36 -9.93
CA TRP A 383 -11.70 -21.16 -8.90
C TRP A 383 -10.80 -22.39 -8.78
N PRO A 384 -9.52 -22.19 -8.40
CA PRO A 384 -8.63 -23.30 -8.07
C PRO A 384 -9.23 -24.22 -7.01
N SER A 385 -8.96 -25.52 -7.10
CA SER A 385 -9.55 -26.54 -6.22
C SER A 385 -9.12 -26.42 -4.75
N ASP A 386 -8.03 -25.70 -4.49
CA ASP A 386 -7.50 -25.39 -3.17
C ASP A 386 -7.99 -24.03 -2.62
N ALA A 387 -8.87 -23.34 -3.34
CA ALA A 387 -9.42 -22.07 -2.88
C ALA A 387 -10.20 -22.25 -1.57
N LEU A 388 -9.92 -21.38 -0.59
CA LEU A 388 -10.62 -21.34 0.69
C LEU A 388 -12.11 -21.04 0.47
N ALA A 389 -12.95 -21.72 1.25
CA ALA A 389 -14.34 -21.34 1.36
C ALA A 389 -14.45 -19.89 1.89
N PRO A 390 -15.40 -19.09 1.39
CA PRO A 390 -15.50 -17.69 1.76
C PRO A 390 -15.65 -17.46 3.27
N ASN A 391 -14.94 -16.45 3.80
CA ASN A 391 -14.94 -16.08 5.21
C ASN A 391 -14.40 -17.17 6.16
N SER A 392 -13.68 -18.15 5.62
CA SER A 392 -12.88 -19.08 6.44
C SER A 392 -11.78 -18.33 7.17
N GLU A 393 -11.25 -18.95 8.23
CA GLU A 393 -10.05 -18.44 8.86
C GLU A 393 -8.91 -18.36 7.84
N VAL A 394 -8.25 -17.20 7.79
CA VAL A 394 -7.06 -16.99 6.98
C VAL A 394 -5.80 -17.13 7.82
N LEU A 395 -4.94 -18.07 7.43
CA LEU A 395 -3.66 -18.32 8.08
C LEU A 395 -2.53 -17.75 7.23
N PHE A 396 -1.78 -16.80 7.81
CA PHE A 396 -0.58 -16.27 7.16
C PHE A 396 0.52 -17.33 7.14
N PRO A 397 1.24 -17.51 6.02
CA PRO A 397 2.29 -18.51 5.93
C PRO A 397 3.44 -18.15 6.88
N ALA A 398 3.87 -19.13 7.69
CA ALA A 398 4.92 -18.92 8.68
C ALA A 398 6.21 -18.41 8.02
N ALA A 399 6.83 -17.39 8.63
CA ALA A 399 8.13 -16.90 8.19
C ALA A 399 9.13 -18.06 8.15
N LYS A 400 9.87 -18.23 7.04
CA LYS A 400 10.99 -19.19 7.02
C LYS A 400 12.00 -18.73 8.06
N ARG A 401 12.21 -19.51 9.12
CA ARG A 401 13.35 -19.30 10.02
C ARG A 401 14.61 -19.35 9.14
N GLN A 402 15.32 -18.24 9.01
CA GLN A 402 16.68 -18.28 8.47
C GLN A 402 17.45 -19.22 9.40
N ARG A 403 17.89 -20.36 8.86
CA ARG A 403 18.87 -21.20 9.57
C ARG A 403 20.15 -20.37 9.58
N SER A 404 20.55 -19.95 10.78
CA SER A 404 21.80 -19.26 11.07
C SER A 404 23.01 -20.05 10.59
#